data_AF-A0A1A8TLJ6-F1
#
_entry.id   AF-A0A1A8TLJ6-F1
#
_cell.length_a   1.000
_cell.length_b   1.000
_cell.length_c   1.000
_cell.angle_alpha   90.00
_cell.angle_beta   90.00
_cell.angle_gamma   90.00
#
_symmetry.space_group_name_H-M   'P 1'
#
loop_
_entity.id
_entity.type
_entity.pdbx_description
1 polymer ?
#
loop_
_entity_poly.entity_id
_entity_poly.type
_entity_poly.pdbx_seq_one_letter_code
_entity_poly.pdbx_strand_id
1 'polypeptide(L)'
;MILDDHTVKGIIFGSGALGGLVFIIWLGIVIYLKKKWLSELEDILDNGCRTFSGLGLFFAGQGVLRYATVFLWRFHAKRFGMLEKREKVPKHIQRWFILAFFWFMTSVLLFFGSAAVLQIYS
;
A
#
# COMPACT_ATOMS: atom_id res chain seq x y z
N MET A 1 -31.84 -10.29 17.11
CA MET A 1 -32.07 -9.31 16.03
C MET A 1 -31.41 -9.87 14.78
N ILE A 2 -32.18 -10.50 13.89
CA ILE A 2 -31.67 -11.00 12.62
C ILE A 2 -31.64 -9.79 11.70
N LEU A 3 -30.46 -9.42 11.19
CA LEU A 3 -30.35 -8.34 10.20
C LEU A 3 -31.11 -8.76 8.94
N ASP A 4 -31.88 -7.84 8.36
CA ASP A 4 -32.57 -8.10 7.10
C ASP A 4 -31.57 -8.19 5.93
N ASP A 5 -31.89 -9.03 4.94
CA ASP A 5 -31.07 -9.30 3.74
C ASP A 5 -30.68 -8.02 2.95
N HIS A 6 -31.61 -7.06 2.85
CA HIS A 6 -31.35 -5.77 2.22
C HIS A 6 -30.36 -4.92 3.03
N THR A 7 -30.47 -4.94 4.36
CA THR A 7 -29.50 -4.26 5.23
C THR A 7 -28.10 -4.86 5.08
N VAL A 8 -27.98 -6.20 5.03
CA VAL A 8 -26.67 -6.88 4.85
C VAL A 8 -26.05 -6.53 3.49
N LYS A 9 -26.82 -6.64 2.40
CA LYS A 9 -26.36 -6.27 1.05
C LYS A 9 -25.97 -4.79 0.95
N GLY A 10 -26.70 -3.91 1.63
CA GLY A 10 -26.40 -2.48 1.71
C GLY A 10 -25.05 -2.20 2.40
N ILE A 11 -24.79 -2.84 3.54
CA ILE A 11 -23.52 -2.70 4.28
C ILE A 11 -22.34 -3.17 3.45
N ILE A 12 -22.50 -4.33 2.81
CA ILE A 12 -21.49 -4.90 1.92
C ILE A 12 -21.19 -3.93 0.78
N PHE A 13 -22.19 -3.50 0.02
CA PHE A 13 -22.00 -2.58 -1.11
C PHE A 13 -21.33 -1.26 -0.65
N GLY A 14 -21.77 -0.72 0.48
CA GLY A 14 -21.16 0.46 1.10
C GLY A 14 -19.68 0.25 1.46
N SER A 15 -19.34 -0.90 2.05
CA SER A 15 -17.96 -1.24 2.42
C SER A 15 -17.04 -1.40 1.20
N GLY A 16 -17.53 -2.02 0.12
CA GLY A 16 -16.81 -2.13 -1.15
C GLY A 16 -16.58 -0.76 -1.80
N ALA A 17 -17.60 0.10 -1.83
CA ALA A 17 -17.48 1.47 -2.35
C ALA A 17 -16.49 2.32 -1.55
N LEU A 18 -16.51 2.22 -0.21
CA LEU A 18 -15.52 2.85 0.66
C LEU A 18 -14.11 2.34 0.39
N GLY A 19 -13.93 1.03 0.22
CA GLY A 19 -12.65 0.44 -0.19
C GLY A 19 -12.10 1.05 -1.48
N GLY A 20 -12.96 1.24 -2.49
CA GLY A 20 -12.62 1.91 -3.74
C GLY A 20 -12.20 3.37 -3.56
N LEU A 21 -12.92 4.14 -2.74
CA LEU A 21 -12.57 5.53 -2.44
C LEU A 21 -11.20 5.64 -1.73
N VAL A 22 -10.96 4.78 -0.74
CA VAL A 22 -9.68 4.70 -0.04
C VAL A 22 -8.54 4.36 -1.00
N PHE A 23 -8.79 3.49 -1.98
CA PHE A 23 -7.81 3.16 -3.02
C PHE A 23 -7.48 4.36 -3.92
N ILE A 24 -8.48 5.17 -4.31
CA ILE A 24 -8.24 6.40 -5.10
C ILE A 24 -7.37 7.39 -4.30
N ILE A 25 -7.64 7.56 -3.01
CA ILE A 25 -6.81 8.39 -2.12
C ILE A 25 -5.38 7.83 -2.06
N TRP A 26 -5.23 6.51 -1.97
CA TRP A 26 -3.92 5.85 -1.99
C TRP A 26 -3.14 6.14 -3.28
N LEU A 27 -3.79 6.14 -4.45
CA LEU A 27 -3.13 6.51 -5.71
C LEU A 27 -2.56 7.94 -5.65
N GLY A 28 -3.29 8.87 -5.04
CA GLY A 28 -2.78 10.23 -4.79
C GLY A 28 -1.51 10.24 -3.92
N ILE A 29 -1.49 9.43 -2.86
CA ILE A 29 -0.31 9.26 -2.00
C ILE A 29 0.86 8.67 -2.81
N VAL A 30 0.62 7.66 -3.64
CA VAL A 30 1.67 7.07 -4.49
C VAL A 30 2.26 8.10 -5.45
N ILE A 31 1.43 8.95 -6.07
CA ILE A 31 1.92 10.04 -6.94
C ILE A 31 2.80 11.01 -6.13
N TYR A 32 2.38 11.38 -4.93
CA TYR A 32 3.14 12.24 -4.04
C TYR A 32 4.50 11.62 -3.66
N LEU A 33 4.50 10.36 -3.21
CA LEU A 33 5.71 9.64 -2.82
C LEU A 33 6.65 9.42 -4.01
N LYS A 34 6.09 9.11 -5.19
CA LYS A 34 6.84 8.98 -6.44
C LYS A 34 7.63 10.24 -6.74
N LYS A 35 6.99 11.41 -6.69
CA LYS A 35 7.62 12.69 -7.02
C LYS A 35 8.65 13.13 -5.99
N LYS A 36 8.40 12.86 -4.70
CA LYS A 36 9.18 13.46 -3.62
C LYS A 36 10.29 12.56 -3.07
N TRP A 37 10.01 11.28 -2.85
CA TRP A 37 10.86 10.42 -2.01
C TRP A 37 11.30 9.12 -2.69
N LEU A 38 10.61 8.69 -3.74
CA LEU A 38 10.88 7.38 -4.36
C LEU A 38 12.25 7.33 -5.05
N SER A 39 12.68 8.41 -5.72
CA SER A 39 14.02 8.49 -6.30
C SER A 39 15.12 8.46 -5.23
N GLU A 40 14.93 9.16 -4.12
CA GLU A 40 15.91 9.17 -3.02
C GLU A 40 16.05 7.77 -2.39
N LEU A 41 14.95 7.03 -2.28
CA LEU A 41 14.98 5.66 -1.81
C LEU A 41 15.69 4.70 -2.75
N GLU A 42 15.54 4.87 -4.06
CA GLU A 42 16.27 4.09 -5.05
C GLU A 42 17.77 4.36 -4.99
N ASP A 43 18.16 5.62 -4.77
CA ASP A 43 19.55 6.00 -4.59
C ASP A 43 20.17 5.34 -3.34
N ILE A 44 19.43 5.32 -2.23
CA ILE A 44 19.91 4.76 -0.95
C ILE A 44 19.84 3.21 -0.92
N LEU A 45 18.74 2.62 -1.37
CA LEU A 45 18.44 1.19 -1.20
C LEU A 45 18.90 0.37 -2.41
N ASP A 46 18.71 0.88 -3.63
CA ASP A 46 18.96 0.19 -4.90
C ASP A 46 20.17 0.76 -5.67
N ASN A 47 21.08 1.44 -4.98
CA ASN A 47 22.33 2.01 -5.54
C ASN A 47 22.09 2.90 -6.78
N GLY A 48 20.97 3.62 -6.83
CA GLY A 48 20.62 4.54 -7.92
C GLY A 48 19.88 3.90 -9.10
N CYS A 49 19.42 2.66 -8.97
CA CYS A 49 18.61 2.02 -10.01
C CYS A 49 17.18 2.58 -10.01
N ARG A 50 16.83 3.42 -11.00
CA ARG A 50 15.53 4.13 -11.08
C ARG A 50 14.35 3.29 -11.60
N THR A 51 14.20 2.07 -11.13
CA THR A 51 13.20 1.13 -11.69
C THR A 51 11.75 1.52 -11.35
N PHE A 52 11.50 2.01 -10.14
CA PHE A 52 10.16 2.34 -9.65
C PHE A 52 9.78 3.81 -9.90
N SER A 53 10.72 4.75 -9.78
CA SER A 53 10.47 6.17 -10.05
C SER A 53 10.44 6.51 -11.54
N GLY A 54 11.27 5.84 -12.34
CA GLY A 54 11.40 6.08 -13.79
C GLY A 54 10.27 5.50 -14.63
N LEU A 55 9.53 4.51 -14.12
CA LEU A 55 8.44 3.83 -14.84
C LEU A 55 7.05 4.41 -14.51
N GLY A 56 6.00 3.77 -15.03
CA GLY A 56 4.61 4.17 -14.83
C GLY A 56 4.13 4.12 -13.37
N LEU A 57 2.93 4.64 -13.13
CA LEU A 57 2.32 4.71 -11.79
C LEU A 57 2.17 3.35 -11.12
N PHE A 58 1.92 2.29 -11.91
CA PHE A 58 1.86 0.92 -11.43
C PHE A 58 3.17 0.47 -10.76
N PHE A 59 4.32 0.72 -11.42
CA PHE A 59 5.63 0.42 -10.87
C PHE A 59 5.94 1.28 -9.65
N ALA A 60 5.56 2.56 -9.66
CA ALA A 60 5.72 3.41 -8.49
C ALA A 60 4.94 2.87 -7.27
N GLY A 61 3.71 2.38 -7.49
CA GLY A 61 2.92 1.70 -6.46
C GLY A 61 3.62 0.46 -5.92
N GLN A 62 4.15 -0.40 -6.80
CA GLN A 62 4.93 -1.57 -6.40
C GLN A 62 6.18 -1.19 -5.59
N GLY A 63 6.89 -0.13 -6.00
CA GLY A 63 8.05 0.40 -5.27
C GLY A 63 7.68 0.89 -3.88
N VAL A 64 6.58 1.66 -3.75
CA VAL A 64 6.06 2.12 -2.46
C VAL A 64 5.77 0.94 -1.53
N LEU A 65 5.08 -0.10 -2.02
CA LEU A 65 4.77 -1.29 -1.24
C LEU A 65 6.03 -2.09 -0.87
N ARG A 66 6.96 -2.27 -1.83
CA ARG A 66 8.23 -2.97 -1.59
C ARG A 66 9.07 -2.27 -0.53
N TYR A 67 9.27 -0.97 -0.63
CA TYR A 67 10.05 -0.24 0.38
C TYR A 67 9.35 -0.19 1.73
N ALA A 68 8.02 -0.05 1.76
CA ALA A 68 7.26 -0.13 2.99
C ALA A 68 7.46 -1.48 3.71
N THR A 69 7.43 -2.60 2.98
CA THR A 69 7.67 -3.93 3.57
C THR A 69 9.11 -4.12 4.07
N VAL A 70 10.10 -3.51 3.41
CA VAL A 70 11.49 -3.45 3.88
C VAL A 70 11.62 -2.66 5.20
N PHE A 71 10.85 -1.58 5.37
CA PHE A 71 10.83 -0.82 6.62
C PHE A 71 10.09 -1.56 7.73
N LEU A 72 8.96 -2.21 7.43
CA LEU A 72 8.16 -2.96 8.39
C LEU A 72 8.88 -4.22 8.90
N TRP A 73 9.47 -5.00 7.99
CA TRP A 73 9.95 -6.34 8.34
C TRP A 73 11.45 -6.49 8.16
N ARG A 74 12.15 -6.73 9.28
CA ARG A 74 13.59 -7.03 9.28
C ARG A 74 13.94 -8.20 8.36
N PHE A 75 13.08 -9.22 8.30
CA PHE A 75 13.30 -10.38 7.43
C PHE A 75 13.31 -10.02 5.94
N HIS A 76 12.33 -9.21 5.48
CA HIS A 76 12.30 -8.74 4.10
C HIS A 76 13.53 -7.88 3.78
N ALA A 77 13.89 -6.95 4.68
CA ALA A 77 15.09 -6.15 4.51
C ALA A 77 16.36 -7.00 4.41
N LYS A 78 16.47 -8.08 5.19
CA LYS A 78 17.59 -9.04 5.11
C LYS A 78 17.61 -9.78 3.77
N ARG A 79 16.46 -10.26 3.31
CA ARG A 79 16.32 -11.00 2.04
C ARG A 79 16.75 -10.16 0.84
N PHE A 80 16.47 -8.86 0.86
CA PHE A 80 16.85 -7.93 -0.21
C PHE A 80 18.22 -7.28 -0.01
N GLY A 81 18.99 -7.63 1.03
CA GLY A 81 20.28 -6.98 1.31
C GLY A 81 20.18 -5.50 1.70
N MET A 82 19.01 -5.07 2.18
CA MET A 82 18.67 -3.67 2.49
C MET A 82 18.61 -3.39 4.01
N LEU A 83 18.96 -4.38 4.84
CA LEU A 83 18.85 -4.30 6.30
C LEU A 83 19.63 -3.13 6.90
N GLU A 84 20.85 -2.90 6.43
CA GLU A 84 21.72 -1.78 6.87
C GLU A 84 21.40 -0.50 6.09
N LYS A 85 21.08 -0.62 4.80
CA LYS A 85 20.79 0.53 3.92
C LYS A 85 19.57 1.33 4.39
N ARG A 86 18.53 0.65 4.90
CA ARG A 86 17.33 1.32 5.43
C ARG A 86 17.61 2.20 6.65
N GLU A 87 18.69 1.98 7.38
CA GLU A 87 19.06 2.83 8.53
C GLU A 87 19.56 4.22 8.08
N LYS A 88 20.04 4.32 6.83
CA LYS A 88 20.41 5.59 6.19
C LYS A 88 19.19 6.40 5.76
N VAL A 89 18.01 5.79 5.67
CA VAL A 89 16.77 6.48 5.29
C VAL A 89 16.21 7.22 6.52
N PRO A 90 15.94 8.53 6.42
CA PRO A 90 15.29 9.28 7.50
C PRO A 90 13.98 8.63 7.98
N LYS A 91 13.82 8.50 9.31
CA LYS A 91 12.63 7.86 9.92
C LYS A 91 11.30 8.48 9.48
N HIS A 92 11.27 9.78 9.19
CA HIS A 92 10.06 10.44 8.73
C HIS A 92 9.63 9.96 7.34
N ILE A 93 10.58 9.69 6.43
CA ILE A 93 10.30 9.12 5.10
C ILE A 93 9.78 7.69 5.27
N GLN A 94 10.44 6.87 6.09
CA GLN A 94 10.00 5.49 6.34
C GLN A 94 8.54 5.43 6.79
N ARG A 95 8.13 6.33 7.72
CA ARG A 95 6.75 6.42 8.20
C ARG A 95 5.74 6.69 7.08
N TRP A 96 6.06 7.56 6.12
CA TRP A 96 5.16 7.83 4.99
C TRP A 96 4.90 6.59 4.13
N PHE A 97 5.93 5.79 3.87
CA PHE A 97 5.80 4.54 3.11
C PHE A 97 5.01 3.49 3.89
N ILE A 98 5.26 3.38 5.19
CA ILE A 98 4.51 2.49 6.08
C ILE A 98 3.02 2.89 6.13
N LEU A 99 2.71 4.18 6.23
CA LEU A 99 1.33 4.67 6.20
C LEU A 99 0.66 4.36 4.87
N ALA A 100 1.35 4.57 3.74
CA ALA A 100 0.84 4.21 2.43
C ALA A 100 0.55 2.70 2.32
N PHE A 101 1.39 1.86 2.92
CA PHE A 101 1.15 0.42 2.97
C PHE A 101 -0.12 0.06 3.75
N PHE A 102 -0.32 0.62 4.95
CA PHE A 102 -1.54 0.36 5.72
C PHE A 102 -2.80 0.87 5.02
N TRP A 103 -2.72 2.01 4.34
CA TRP A 103 -3.83 2.54 3.55
C TRP A 103 -4.20 1.61 2.40
N PHE A 104 -3.20 1.08 1.70
CA PHE A 104 -3.39 0.07 0.66
C PHE A 104 -4.02 -1.20 1.21
N MET A 105 -3.43 -1.79 2.26
CA MET A 105 -3.94 -3.01 2.89
C MET A 105 -5.38 -2.86 3.38
N THR A 106 -5.74 -1.70 3.93
CA THR A 106 -7.12 -1.41 4.36
C THR A 106 -8.07 -1.37 3.16
N SER A 107 -7.68 -0.75 2.05
CA SER A 107 -8.50 -0.72 0.83
C SER A 107 -8.75 -2.12 0.26
N VAL A 108 -7.69 -2.94 0.19
CA VAL A 108 -7.75 -4.34 -0.25
C VAL A 108 -8.64 -5.15 0.68
N LEU A 109 -8.47 -5.04 1.99
CA LEU A 109 -9.28 -5.78 2.96
C LEU A 109 -10.77 -5.42 2.85
N LEU A 110 -11.10 -4.13 2.70
CA LEU A 110 -12.49 -3.70 2.55
C LEU A 110 -13.10 -4.20 1.23
N PHE A 111 -12.36 -4.10 0.13
CA PHE A 111 -12.85 -4.49 -1.18
C PHE A 111 -13.00 -6.01 -1.32
N PHE A 112 -11.94 -6.77 -1.01
CA PHE A 112 -11.97 -8.23 -1.09
C PHE A 112 -12.77 -8.86 0.05
N GLY A 113 -12.76 -8.27 1.24
CA GLY A 113 -13.60 -8.71 2.35
C GLY A 113 -15.08 -8.59 2.01
N SER A 114 -15.48 -7.45 1.44
CA SER A 114 -16.85 -7.27 0.94
C SER A 114 -17.21 -8.29 -0.13
N ALA A 115 -16.32 -8.56 -1.09
CA ALA A 115 -16.57 -9.53 -2.17
C ALA A 115 -16.67 -10.98 -1.64
N ALA A 116 -15.82 -11.36 -0.68
CA ALA A 116 -15.84 -12.68 -0.07
C ALA A 116 -17.13 -12.91 0.73
N VAL A 117 -17.58 -11.89 1.49
CA VAL A 117 -18.84 -11.96 2.24
C VAL A 117 -20.02 -12.06 1.28
N LEU A 118 -20.03 -11.32 0.15
CA LEU A 118 -21.07 -11.49 -0.88
C LEU A 118 -21.15 -12.92 -1.38
N GLN A 119 -20.01 -13.52 -1.72
CA GLN A 119 -19.96 -14.86 -2.29
C GLN A 119 -20.43 -15.93 -1.29
N ILE A 120 -20.19 -15.74 0.01
CA ILE A 120 -20.69 -16.65 1.05
C ILE A 120 -22.19 -16.48 1.27
N TYR A 121 -22.71 -15.25 1.08
CA TYR A 121 -24.10 -14.90 1.36
C TYR A 121 -25.05 -15.12 0.17
N SER A 122 -24.51 -15.17 -1.06
CA SER A 122 -25.22 -15.50 -2.31
C SER A 122 -25.41 -17.00 -2.49
#